data_AF-A0A1Y3NJI1-F1
#
_entry.id   AF-A0A1Y3NJI1-F1
#
_cell.length_a   1.000
_cell.length_b   1.000
_cell.length_c   1.000
_cell.angle_alpha   90.00
_cell.angle_beta   90.00
_cell.angle_gamma   90.00
#
_symmetry.space_group_name_H-M   'P 1'
#
loop_
_entity.id
_entity.type
_entity.pdbx_description
1 polymer ?
#
loop_
_entity_poly.entity_id
_entity_poly.type
_entity_poly.pdbx_seq_one_letter_code
_entity_poly.pdbx_strand_id
1 'polypeptide(L)'
;MDDEPKNNGLININELNNKYPFMNWDSYLNQMIEFYDLNNNIKNDILIYIQNSKIIDDFNNFIIESNADDLIYLIEWHIINMKFFKPFVSKDVRNALIELCEKINEVVYEISNSPDLYNDLFGTDIADDIDEDNPIFYLEKSNISKYLKKRNTEQDDEDEDENENEDENDCIEKISNIMPMALSKFYIERIDKNNVDTIKEEIKQIIENIKKAMTKRIPEIEWLDEETKQNAIEKTIKIKEIIGYQDEFMDTKKIYKKYEKIDINNYFDLLIKDKVYSFENILRAFNKDEFEITAQVSFH
;
A
#
# COMPACT_ATOMS: atom_id res chain seq x y z
N MET A 1 -5.29 6.98 32.11
CA MET A 1 -4.16 6.06 32.33
C MET A 1 -3.55 5.84 30.96
N ASP A 2 -2.33 6.34 30.73
CA ASP A 2 -1.62 6.19 29.45
C ASP A 2 -1.29 4.72 29.22
N ASP A 3 -2.20 3.97 28.60
CA ASP A 3 -1.81 2.76 27.87
C ASP A 3 -1.10 3.24 26.59
N GLU A 4 0.16 3.66 26.75
CA GLU A 4 1.12 3.56 25.66
C GLU A 4 0.95 2.15 25.07
N PRO A 5 0.82 1.99 23.74
CA PRO A 5 0.83 0.66 23.15
C PRO A 5 2.09 -0.01 23.68
N LYS A 6 1.93 -1.13 24.40
CA LYS A 6 3.05 -1.88 24.96
C LYS A 6 4.14 -1.91 23.89
N ASN A 7 5.33 -1.41 24.21
CA ASN A 7 6.54 -1.43 23.36
C ASN A 7 6.99 -2.85 22.93
N ASN A 8 6.12 -3.85 23.00
CA ASN A 8 6.29 -5.21 22.54
C ASN A 8 6.44 -5.20 21.01
N GLY A 9 7.66 -4.97 20.54
CA GLY A 9 8.00 -4.96 19.12
C GLY A 9 9.01 -3.88 18.73
N LEU A 10 9.20 -2.83 19.53
CA LEU A 10 10.23 -1.83 19.27
C LEU A 10 11.60 -2.34 19.72
N ILE A 11 12.55 -2.40 18.79
CA ILE A 11 13.95 -2.73 19.06
C ILE A 11 14.89 -1.73 18.41
N ASN A 12 16.06 -1.56 18.98
CA ASN A 12 17.11 -0.75 18.34
C ASN A 12 17.93 -1.59 17.33
N ILE A 13 18.75 -0.91 16.53
CA ILE A 13 19.57 -1.57 15.49
C ILE A 13 20.54 -2.61 16.08
N ASN A 14 21.12 -2.36 17.26
CA ASN A 14 22.01 -3.33 17.90
C ASN A 14 21.26 -4.61 18.29
N GLU A 15 20.07 -4.46 18.85
CA GLU A 15 19.18 -5.58 19.17
C GLU A 15 18.74 -6.33 17.90
N LEU A 16 18.43 -5.62 16.81
CA LEU A 16 18.06 -6.22 15.53
C LEU A 16 19.20 -7.08 14.96
N ASN A 17 20.44 -6.56 14.93
CA ASN A 17 21.60 -7.33 14.48
C ASN A 17 21.88 -8.56 15.36
N ASN A 18 21.71 -8.43 16.68
CA ASN A 18 21.93 -9.55 17.59
C ASN A 18 20.85 -10.63 17.42
N LYS A 19 19.59 -10.23 17.18
CA LYS A 19 18.46 -11.15 17.06
C LYS A 19 18.39 -11.80 15.68
N TYR A 20 18.72 -11.07 14.62
CA TYR A 20 18.59 -11.51 13.23
C TYR A 20 19.89 -11.30 12.45
N PRO A 21 20.92 -12.14 12.67
CA PRO A 21 22.26 -11.94 12.13
C PRO A 21 22.40 -12.31 10.64
N PHE A 22 21.31 -12.66 9.94
CA PHE A 22 21.34 -13.05 8.53
C PHE A 22 21.85 -11.95 7.60
N MET A 23 21.80 -10.68 8.03
CA MET A 23 22.38 -9.56 7.32
C MET A 23 22.95 -8.51 8.26
N ASN A 24 23.84 -7.66 7.73
CA ASN A 24 24.35 -6.50 8.45
C ASN A 24 23.34 -5.34 8.33
N TRP A 25 22.49 -5.18 9.34
CA TRP A 25 21.43 -4.18 9.33
C TRP A 25 21.96 -2.75 9.40
N ASP A 26 23.04 -2.51 10.14
CA ASP A 26 23.70 -1.19 10.16
C ASP A 26 24.14 -0.80 8.74
N SER A 27 24.81 -1.71 8.04
CA SER A 27 25.27 -1.46 6.67
C SER A 27 24.10 -1.23 5.73
N TYR A 28 23.06 -2.06 5.80
CA TYR A 28 21.90 -1.95 4.93
C TYR A 28 21.15 -0.62 5.14
N LEU A 29 20.86 -0.27 6.39
CA LEU A 29 20.17 0.97 6.71
C LEU A 29 21.01 2.20 6.33
N ASN A 30 22.33 2.17 6.57
CA ASN A 30 23.22 3.26 6.15
C ASN A 30 23.27 3.43 4.63
N GLN A 31 23.35 2.33 3.87
CA GLN A 31 23.29 2.40 2.40
C GLN A 31 21.96 2.96 1.91
N MET A 32 20.85 2.57 2.54
CA MET A 32 19.52 3.09 2.22
C MET A 32 19.40 4.59 2.54
N ILE A 33 19.88 5.03 3.71
CA ILE A 33 19.92 6.43 4.11
C ILE A 33 20.78 7.26 3.14
N GLU A 34 21.94 6.75 2.74
CA GLU A 34 22.84 7.40 1.78
C GLU A 34 22.20 7.48 0.39
N PHE A 35 21.63 6.38 -0.10
CA PHE A 35 20.98 6.30 -1.41
C PHE A 35 19.86 7.35 -1.57
N TYR A 36 19.06 7.56 -0.52
CA TYR A 36 17.95 8.52 -0.53
C TYR A 36 18.32 9.91 0.00
N ASP A 37 19.59 10.16 0.35
CA ASP A 37 20.04 11.40 1.00
C ASP A 37 19.16 11.80 2.20
N LEU A 38 19.08 10.89 3.16
CA LEU A 38 18.25 10.99 4.37
C LEU A 38 19.09 11.26 5.63
N ASN A 39 20.37 11.59 5.51
CA ASN A 39 21.28 11.80 6.64
C ASN A 39 20.78 12.87 7.64
N ASN A 40 20.00 13.83 7.17
CA ASN A 40 19.40 14.88 8.02
C ASN A 40 18.02 14.47 8.59
N ASN A 41 17.42 13.41 8.04
CA ASN A 41 16.11 12.92 8.40
C ASN A 41 16.24 11.80 9.45
N ILE A 42 17.02 10.76 9.16
CA ILE A 42 17.09 9.57 10.00
C ILE A 42 18.34 9.65 10.89
N LYS A 43 18.15 9.62 12.22
CA LYS A 43 19.22 9.68 13.23
C LYS A 43 19.57 8.29 13.76
N ASN A 44 20.73 8.16 14.42
CA ASN A 44 21.27 6.89 14.94
C ASN A 44 20.43 6.22 16.05
N ASP A 45 19.35 6.85 16.53
CA ASP A 45 18.43 6.35 17.56
C ASP A 45 17.15 5.72 16.96
N ILE A 46 17.25 5.15 15.76
CA ILE A 46 16.12 4.46 15.10
C ILE A 46 15.58 3.34 15.99
N LEU A 47 14.27 3.42 16.26
CA LEU A 47 13.49 2.32 16.81
C LEU A 47 12.75 1.62 15.66
N ILE A 48 12.88 0.31 15.60
CA ILE A 48 12.31 -0.53 14.55
C ILE A 48 11.17 -1.32 15.16
N TYR A 49 9.97 -1.16 14.62
CA TYR A 49 8.79 -1.88 15.07
C TYR A 49 8.63 -3.20 14.32
N ILE A 50 8.76 -4.31 15.04
CA ILE A 50 8.50 -5.66 14.55
C ILE A 50 7.10 -6.08 14.96
N GLN A 51 6.17 -6.00 14.01
CA GLN A 51 4.76 -6.33 14.24
C GLN A 51 4.55 -7.84 14.50
N ASN A 52 5.23 -8.71 13.75
CA ASN A 52 5.13 -10.16 13.90
C ASN A 52 6.53 -10.79 13.99
N SER A 53 7.01 -10.96 15.22
CA SER A 53 8.34 -11.52 15.46
C SER A 53 8.52 -12.96 14.99
N LYS A 54 7.46 -13.77 14.98
CA LYS A 54 7.53 -15.18 14.53
C LYS A 54 7.88 -15.25 13.04
N ILE A 55 7.27 -14.41 12.21
CA ILE A 55 7.57 -14.36 10.77
C ILE A 55 9.05 -14.02 10.54
N ILE A 56 9.60 -13.07 11.28
CA ILE A 56 11.01 -12.69 11.15
C ILE A 56 11.94 -13.79 11.68
N ASP A 57 11.56 -14.47 12.76
CA ASP A 57 12.31 -15.62 13.29
C ASP A 57 12.38 -16.75 12.26
N ASP A 58 11.25 -17.12 11.64
CA ASP A 58 11.19 -18.14 10.58
C ASP A 58 11.97 -17.71 9.33
N PHE A 59 11.84 -16.44 8.93
CA PHE A 59 12.59 -15.90 7.79
C PHE A 59 14.09 -15.89 8.04
N ASN A 60 14.54 -15.52 9.24
CA ASN A 60 15.96 -15.58 9.60
C ASN A 60 16.51 -17.00 9.48
N ASN A 61 15.77 -18.01 9.96
CA ASN A 61 16.19 -19.40 9.81
C ASN A 61 16.23 -19.82 8.34
N PHE A 62 15.21 -19.48 7.56
CA PHE A 62 15.16 -19.75 6.12
C PHE A 62 16.38 -19.16 5.38
N ILE A 63 16.72 -17.90 5.63
CA ILE A 63 17.87 -17.25 4.96
C ILE A 63 19.19 -17.90 5.37
N ILE A 64 19.38 -18.23 6.65
CA ILE A 64 20.62 -18.87 7.15
C ILE A 64 20.79 -20.29 6.58
N GLU A 65 19.69 -21.01 6.38
CA GLU A 65 19.69 -22.37 5.82
C GLU A 65 19.78 -22.41 4.28
N SER A 66 19.48 -21.28 3.61
CA SER A 66 19.43 -21.20 2.15
C SER A 66 20.80 -20.91 1.52
N ASN A 67 20.98 -21.38 0.28
CA ASN A 67 22.14 -21.01 -0.53
C ASN A 67 21.96 -19.61 -1.15
N ALA A 68 23.08 -18.89 -1.32
CA ALA A 68 23.09 -17.57 -1.92
C ALA A 68 22.54 -17.56 -3.36
N ASP A 69 22.86 -18.56 -4.18
CA ASP A 69 22.35 -18.61 -5.56
C ASP A 69 20.83 -18.79 -5.59
N ASP A 70 20.28 -19.63 -4.72
CA ASP A 70 18.84 -19.87 -4.63
C ASP A 70 18.09 -18.60 -4.18
N LEU A 71 18.67 -17.86 -3.22
CA LEU A 71 18.15 -16.57 -2.79
C LEU A 71 18.21 -15.53 -3.91
N ILE A 72 19.29 -15.50 -4.70
CA ILE A 72 19.41 -14.61 -5.86
C ILE A 72 18.31 -14.93 -6.87
N TYR A 73 18.12 -16.20 -7.22
CA TYR A 73 17.05 -16.60 -8.15
C TYR A 73 15.66 -16.25 -7.62
N LEU A 74 15.43 -16.40 -6.31
CA LEU A 74 14.15 -16.01 -5.70
C LEU A 74 13.93 -14.50 -5.79
N ILE A 75 14.95 -13.68 -5.53
CA ILE A 75 14.87 -12.21 -5.61
C ILE A 75 14.68 -11.76 -7.06
N GLU A 76 15.44 -12.32 -8.01
CA GLU A 76 15.29 -12.03 -9.44
C GLU A 76 13.89 -12.39 -9.93
N TRP A 77 13.39 -13.57 -9.53
CA TRP A 77 12.03 -13.98 -9.82
C TRP A 77 10.99 -13.02 -9.25
N HIS A 78 11.16 -12.60 -7.99
CA HIS A 78 10.25 -11.65 -7.37
C HIS A 78 10.20 -10.33 -8.16
N ILE A 79 11.35 -9.81 -8.58
CA ILE A 79 11.45 -8.61 -9.41
C ILE A 79 10.74 -8.84 -10.75
N ILE A 80 11.04 -9.93 -11.46
CA ILE A 80 10.44 -10.23 -12.78
C ILE A 80 8.91 -10.38 -12.69
N ASN A 81 8.43 -11.01 -11.62
CA ASN A 81 7.01 -11.29 -11.42
C ASN A 81 6.22 -10.12 -10.81
N MET A 82 6.88 -9.04 -10.37
CA MET A 82 6.16 -7.83 -9.98
C MET A 82 5.30 -7.37 -11.15
N LYS A 83 4.02 -7.04 -10.89
CA LYS A 83 3.07 -6.51 -11.89
C LYS A 83 3.68 -5.39 -12.74
N PHE A 84 4.54 -4.60 -12.09
CA PHE A 84 5.38 -3.58 -12.68
C PHE A 84 6.17 -4.01 -13.93
N PHE A 85 6.82 -5.18 -13.92
CA PHE A 85 7.69 -5.64 -15.00
C PHE A 85 6.94 -6.40 -16.09
N LYS A 86 5.69 -6.80 -15.84
CA LYS A 86 4.86 -7.58 -16.77
C LYS A 86 4.77 -6.96 -18.18
N PRO A 87 4.63 -5.63 -18.37
CA PRO A 87 4.62 -5.05 -19.72
C PRO A 87 5.96 -5.20 -20.48
N PHE A 88 7.07 -5.36 -19.76
CA PHE A 88 8.44 -5.33 -20.30
C PHE A 88 9.05 -6.71 -20.54
N VAL A 89 8.45 -7.77 -19.98
CA VAL A 89 8.87 -9.15 -20.27
C VAL A 89 8.23 -9.64 -21.58
N SER A 90 8.89 -10.57 -22.28
CA SER A 90 8.42 -11.06 -23.58
C SER A 90 7.04 -11.75 -23.48
N LYS A 91 6.33 -11.85 -24.61
CA LYS A 91 5.03 -12.55 -24.65
C LYS A 91 5.13 -13.99 -24.14
N ASP A 92 6.21 -14.69 -24.48
CA ASP A 92 6.45 -16.07 -24.04
C ASP A 92 6.62 -16.16 -22.53
N VAL A 93 7.39 -15.24 -21.93
CA VAL A 93 7.54 -15.16 -20.47
C VAL A 93 6.21 -14.83 -19.82
N ARG A 94 5.46 -13.85 -20.33
CA ARG A 94 4.12 -13.53 -19.81
C ARG A 94 3.18 -14.73 -19.84
N ASN A 95 3.18 -15.50 -20.93
CA ASN A 95 2.36 -16.71 -21.05
C ASN A 95 2.77 -17.77 -20.02
N ALA A 96 4.07 -17.99 -19.83
CA ALA A 96 4.58 -18.90 -18.80
C ALA A 96 4.21 -18.44 -17.38
N LEU A 97 4.26 -17.13 -17.11
CA LEU A 97 3.80 -16.55 -15.83
C LEU A 97 2.31 -16.81 -15.61
N ILE A 98 1.48 -16.68 -16.65
CA ILE A 98 0.04 -16.94 -16.56
C ILE A 98 -0.21 -18.41 -16.23
N GLU A 99 0.44 -19.34 -16.93
CA GLU A 99 0.30 -20.79 -16.66
C GLU A 99 0.75 -21.15 -15.24
N LEU A 100 1.85 -20.56 -14.77
CA LEU A 100 2.32 -20.76 -13.41
C LEU A 100 1.32 -20.22 -12.38
N CYS A 101 0.76 -19.03 -12.60
CA CYS A 101 -0.26 -18.47 -11.73
C CYS A 101 -1.51 -19.35 -11.69
N GLU A 102 -1.94 -19.92 -12.81
CA GLU A 102 -3.05 -20.88 -12.85
C GLU A 102 -2.76 -22.11 -11.96
N LYS A 103 -1.55 -22.68 -12.06
CA LYS A 103 -1.12 -23.82 -11.22
C LYS A 103 -0.99 -23.46 -9.74
N ILE A 104 -0.45 -22.30 -9.42
CA ILE A 104 -0.36 -21.81 -8.03
C ILE A 104 -1.76 -21.66 -7.44
N ASN A 105 -2.71 -21.11 -8.21
CA ASN A 105 -4.08 -20.95 -7.75
C ASN A 105 -4.77 -22.29 -7.48
N GLU A 106 -4.48 -23.33 -8.26
CA GLU A 106 -4.98 -24.69 -7.97
C GLU A 106 -4.44 -25.20 -6.62
N VAL A 107 -3.14 -25.03 -6.36
CA VAL A 107 -2.53 -25.42 -5.09
C VAL A 107 -3.10 -24.61 -3.92
N VAL A 108 -3.24 -23.29 -4.07
CA VAL A 108 -3.82 -22.42 -3.03
C VAL A 108 -5.27 -22.80 -2.74
N TYR A 109 -6.05 -23.12 -3.77
CA TYR A 109 -7.43 -23.60 -3.62
C TYR A 109 -7.49 -24.97 -2.91
N GLU A 110 -6.56 -25.87 -3.19
CA GLU A 110 -6.47 -27.15 -2.46
C GLU A 110 -6.10 -26.94 -0.99
N ILE A 111 -5.17 -26.02 -0.71
CA ILE A 111 -4.77 -25.67 0.66
C ILE A 111 -5.95 -25.02 1.41
N SER A 112 -6.65 -24.06 0.82
CA SER A 112 -7.76 -23.36 1.48
C SER A 112 -8.96 -24.27 1.78
N ASN A 113 -9.16 -25.31 0.98
CA ASN A 113 -10.18 -26.34 1.22
C ASN A 113 -9.70 -27.49 2.13
N SER A 114 -8.46 -27.43 2.63
CA SER A 114 -7.89 -28.39 3.57
C SER A 114 -7.56 -27.69 4.89
N PRO A 115 -8.49 -27.71 5.87
CA PRO A 115 -8.31 -27.00 7.14
C PRO A 115 -7.02 -27.38 7.88
N ASP A 116 -6.64 -28.67 7.85
CA ASP A 116 -5.42 -29.14 8.50
C ASP A 116 -4.16 -28.58 7.82
N LEU A 117 -4.12 -28.61 6.48
CA LEU A 117 -2.97 -28.09 5.71
C LEU A 117 -2.87 -26.56 5.78
N TYR A 118 -4.01 -25.87 5.76
CA TYR A 118 -4.07 -24.42 5.93
C TYR A 118 -3.56 -24.02 7.32
N ASN A 119 -4.02 -24.69 8.36
CA ASN A 119 -3.59 -24.43 9.73
C ASN A 119 -2.11 -24.77 9.96
N ASP A 120 -1.58 -25.81 9.30
CA ASP A 120 -0.16 -26.17 9.39
C ASP A 120 0.74 -25.14 8.67
N LEU A 121 0.31 -24.59 7.54
CA LEU A 121 1.09 -23.63 6.75
C LEU A 121 0.98 -22.18 7.25
N PHE A 122 -0.21 -21.78 7.69
CA PHE A 122 -0.52 -20.39 8.05
C PHE A 122 -0.78 -20.20 9.54
N GLY A 123 -0.92 -21.27 10.33
CA GLY A 123 -1.23 -21.19 11.76
C GLY A 123 -2.71 -20.85 12.01
N THR A 124 -3.17 -21.14 13.23
CA THR A 124 -4.56 -20.89 13.65
C THR A 124 -4.85 -19.43 14.00
N ASP A 125 -3.81 -18.63 14.22
CA ASP A 125 -3.92 -17.27 14.78
C ASP A 125 -3.99 -16.18 13.70
N ILE A 126 -3.91 -16.55 12.42
CA ILE A 126 -4.06 -15.59 11.30
C ILE A 126 -5.54 -15.32 11.00
N ALA A 127 -6.47 -16.16 11.48
CA ALA A 127 -7.89 -16.08 11.11
C ALA A 127 -8.62 -14.80 11.52
N ASP A 128 -8.13 -14.07 12.54
CA ASP A 128 -8.84 -12.91 13.10
C ASP A 128 -8.35 -11.55 12.58
N ASP A 129 -7.20 -11.48 11.89
CA ASP A 129 -6.57 -10.24 11.38
C ASP A 129 -6.22 -10.32 9.86
N ILE A 130 -6.93 -11.16 9.09
CA ILE A 130 -6.80 -11.13 7.62
C ILE A 130 -7.51 -9.90 7.08
N ASP A 131 -6.78 -8.79 7.07
CA ASP A 131 -7.12 -7.62 6.26
C ASP A 131 -7.20 -8.06 4.78
N GLU A 132 -8.09 -7.45 3.99
CA GLU A 132 -8.24 -7.75 2.55
C GLU A 132 -6.94 -7.49 1.74
N ASP A 133 -5.91 -6.97 2.39
CA ASP A 133 -4.58 -6.65 1.88
C ASP A 133 -3.52 -7.78 2.02
N ASN A 134 -3.90 -8.99 2.44
CA ASN A 134 -2.97 -10.12 2.48
C ASN A 134 -2.38 -10.42 1.07
N PRO A 135 -1.04 -10.47 0.89
CA PRO A 135 -0.40 -10.69 -0.41
C PRO A 135 -0.77 -12.02 -1.09
N ILE A 136 -1.25 -13.03 -0.34
CA ILE A 136 -1.79 -14.27 -0.93
C ILE A 136 -3.14 -13.99 -1.64
N PHE A 137 -3.96 -13.08 -1.11
CA PHE A 137 -5.27 -12.71 -1.67
C PHE A 137 -5.15 -11.88 -2.97
N TYR A 138 -4.02 -11.19 -3.18
CA TYR A 138 -3.76 -10.45 -4.42
C TYR A 138 -3.47 -11.35 -5.63
N LEU A 139 -3.16 -12.64 -5.40
CA LEU A 139 -3.12 -13.65 -6.47
C LEU A 139 -4.53 -14.07 -6.92
N GLU A 140 -5.55 -13.83 -6.10
CA GLU A 140 -6.89 -14.42 -6.26
C GLU A 140 -7.86 -13.60 -7.12
N LYS A 141 -8.20 -12.32 -6.82
CA LYS A 141 -9.45 -11.74 -7.36
C LYS A 141 -9.53 -11.58 -8.90
N SER A 142 -8.48 -11.10 -9.60
CA SER A 142 -8.57 -10.87 -11.06
C SER A 142 -8.41 -12.16 -11.88
N ASN A 143 -7.63 -13.11 -11.38
CA ASN A 143 -7.30 -14.34 -12.12
C ASN A 143 -8.26 -15.49 -11.80
N ILE A 144 -8.83 -15.54 -10.58
CA ILE A 144 -9.89 -16.50 -10.24
C ILE A 144 -11.14 -16.22 -11.05
N SER A 145 -11.56 -14.96 -11.22
CA SER A 145 -12.73 -14.63 -12.04
C SER A 145 -12.54 -15.06 -13.50
N LYS A 146 -11.32 -14.90 -14.04
CA LYS A 146 -10.93 -15.33 -15.38
C LYS A 146 -10.86 -16.86 -15.51
N TYR A 147 -10.32 -17.55 -14.50
CA TYR A 147 -10.27 -19.01 -14.42
C TYR A 147 -11.67 -19.63 -14.30
N LEU A 148 -12.53 -19.08 -13.43
CA LEU A 148 -13.92 -19.50 -13.27
C LEU A 148 -14.76 -19.22 -14.53
N LYS A 149 -14.51 -18.10 -15.24
CA LYS A 149 -15.11 -17.86 -16.56
C LYS A 149 -14.67 -18.93 -17.57
N LYS A 150 -13.37 -19.16 -17.72
CA LYS A 150 -12.79 -20.13 -18.66
C LYS A 150 -13.24 -21.57 -18.40
N ARG A 151 -13.44 -21.96 -17.13
CA ARG A 151 -13.98 -23.28 -16.76
C ARG A 151 -15.49 -23.43 -17.06
N ASN A 152 -16.22 -22.32 -17.14
CA ASN A 152 -17.66 -22.31 -17.42
C ASN A 152 -17.98 -22.11 -18.92
N THR A 153 -17.01 -21.78 -19.76
CA THR A 153 -17.17 -21.61 -21.21
C THR A 153 -16.13 -22.43 -21.98
N GLU A 154 -16.45 -23.70 -22.26
CA GLU A 154 -15.78 -24.50 -23.30
C GLU A 154 -16.37 -24.24 -24.71
N GLN A 155 -17.13 -23.17 -24.89
CA GLN A 155 -17.62 -22.72 -26.19
C GLN A 155 -17.57 -21.20 -26.24
N ASP A 156 -16.53 -20.72 -26.93
CA ASP A 156 -16.57 -19.70 -27.99
C ASP A 156 -15.24 -18.93 -27.96
N ASP A 157 -14.29 -19.43 -28.77
CA ASP A 157 -13.10 -18.72 -29.22
C ASP A 157 -13.54 -17.60 -30.17
N GLU A 158 -13.95 -16.44 -29.67
CA GLU A 158 -14.12 -15.21 -30.47
C GLU A 158 -14.34 -14.02 -29.54
N ASP A 159 -13.27 -13.51 -28.91
CA ASP A 159 -13.22 -12.14 -28.36
C ASP A 159 -11.73 -11.68 -28.31
N GLU A 160 -11.13 -11.50 -29.50
CA GLU A 160 -9.85 -10.77 -29.63
C GLU A 160 -10.04 -9.23 -29.72
N ASP A 161 -11.27 -8.73 -29.57
CA ASP A 161 -11.62 -7.31 -29.75
C ASP A 161 -11.97 -6.56 -28.44
N GLU A 162 -11.55 -7.03 -27.25
CA GLU A 162 -11.64 -6.25 -25.99
C GLU A 162 -10.37 -5.43 -25.66
N ASN A 163 -9.28 -5.56 -26.43
CA ASN A 163 -7.97 -5.00 -26.04
C ASN A 163 -7.83 -3.47 -26.20
N GLU A 164 -8.53 -2.78 -27.10
CA GLU A 164 -8.27 -1.35 -27.36
C GLU A 164 -8.78 -0.41 -26.24
N ASN A 165 -9.85 -0.78 -25.52
CA ASN A 165 -10.41 0.03 -24.42
C ASN A 165 -9.84 -0.33 -23.03
N GLU A 166 -9.17 -1.47 -22.90
CA GLU A 166 -8.49 -1.89 -21.67
C GLU A 166 -7.17 -1.10 -21.49
N ASP A 167 -6.48 -0.81 -22.60
CA ASP A 167 -5.21 -0.08 -22.63
C ASP A 167 -5.33 1.41 -22.25
N GLU A 168 -6.40 2.11 -22.67
CA GLU A 168 -6.60 3.54 -22.34
C GLU A 168 -6.95 3.75 -20.86
N ASN A 169 -7.82 2.90 -20.30
CA ASN A 169 -8.22 2.98 -18.89
C ASN A 169 -7.03 2.64 -17.95
N ASP A 170 -6.20 1.67 -18.34
CA ASP A 170 -4.96 1.33 -17.62
C ASP A 170 -3.96 2.51 -17.62
N CYS A 171 -3.83 3.24 -18.74
CA CYS A 171 -2.97 4.43 -18.79
C CYS A 171 -3.46 5.55 -17.87
N ILE A 172 -4.78 5.80 -17.83
CA ILE A 172 -5.37 6.83 -16.94
C ILE A 172 -5.16 6.45 -15.47
N GLU A 173 -5.41 5.19 -15.11
CA GLU A 173 -5.19 4.69 -13.75
C GLU A 173 -3.72 4.87 -13.33
N LYS A 174 -2.78 4.50 -14.20
CA LYS A 174 -1.33 4.66 -13.93
C LYS A 174 -0.95 6.12 -13.71
N ILE A 175 -1.41 7.04 -14.56
CA ILE A 175 -1.13 8.46 -14.38
C ILE A 175 -1.80 9.02 -13.12
N SER A 176 -3.00 8.54 -12.78
CA SER A 176 -3.68 8.89 -11.53
C SER A 176 -2.88 8.45 -10.31
N ASN A 177 -2.24 7.28 -10.36
CA ASN A 177 -1.39 6.76 -9.29
C ASN A 177 -0.04 7.49 -9.19
N ILE A 178 0.60 7.80 -10.31
CA ILE A 178 1.94 8.43 -10.33
C ILE A 178 1.86 9.94 -10.07
N MET A 179 0.88 10.63 -10.67
CA MET A 179 0.76 12.09 -10.61
C MET A 179 -0.63 12.58 -10.18
N PRO A 180 -1.18 12.10 -9.05
CA PRO A 180 -2.55 12.41 -8.62
C PRO A 180 -2.81 13.91 -8.49
N MET A 181 -1.84 14.67 -7.97
CA MET A 181 -1.97 16.12 -7.78
C MET A 181 -2.04 16.89 -9.10
N ALA A 182 -1.26 16.46 -10.11
CA ALA A 182 -1.27 17.12 -11.43
C ALA A 182 -2.58 16.83 -12.16
N LEU A 183 -3.04 15.58 -12.14
CA LEU A 183 -4.31 15.18 -12.72
C LEU A 183 -5.50 15.86 -12.02
N SER A 184 -5.46 15.96 -10.69
CA SER A 184 -6.49 16.64 -9.90
C SER A 184 -6.61 18.11 -10.28
N LYS A 185 -5.49 18.84 -10.46
CA LYS A 185 -5.52 20.23 -10.94
C LYS A 185 -6.31 20.37 -12.25
N PHE A 186 -6.01 19.53 -13.23
CA PHE A 186 -6.69 19.53 -14.52
C PHE A 186 -8.18 19.20 -14.43
N TYR A 187 -8.56 18.34 -13.48
CA TYR A 187 -9.96 18.03 -13.20
C TYR A 187 -10.68 19.24 -12.57
N ILE A 188 -10.07 19.85 -11.54
CA ILE A 188 -10.62 21.01 -10.81
C ILE A 188 -10.80 22.23 -11.72
N GLU A 189 -9.91 22.42 -12.70
CA GLU A 189 -10.04 23.50 -13.68
C GLU A 189 -11.23 23.32 -14.64
N ARG A 190 -11.74 22.10 -14.80
CA ARG A 190 -12.84 21.77 -15.72
C ARG A 190 -14.22 21.73 -15.07
N ILE A 191 -14.29 21.64 -13.74
CA ILE A 191 -15.56 21.60 -13.01
C ILE A 191 -16.05 23.02 -12.67
N ASP A 192 -17.36 23.20 -12.52
CA ASP A 192 -17.96 24.48 -12.13
C ASP A 192 -17.63 24.81 -10.65
N LYS A 193 -16.70 25.74 -10.45
CA LYS A 193 -16.19 26.11 -9.13
C LYS A 193 -17.28 26.62 -8.18
N ASN A 194 -18.29 27.32 -8.68
CA ASN A 194 -19.36 27.87 -7.83
C ASN A 194 -20.18 26.75 -7.19
N ASN A 195 -20.42 25.67 -7.93
CA ASN A 195 -21.09 24.49 -7.43
C ASN A 195 -20.21 23.75 -6.40
N VAL A 196 -18.92 23.63 -6.68
CA VAL A 196 -17.98 22.92 -5.81
C VAL A 196 -17.80 23.59 -4.44
N ASP A 197 -17.69 24.91 -4.40
CA ASP A 197 -17.56 25.63 -3.12
C ASP A 197 -18.83 25.50 -2.27
N THR A 198 -20.00 25.51 -2.92
CA THR A 198 -21.29 25.26 -2.25
C THR A 198 -21.33 23.85 -1.67
N ILE A 199 -20.95 22.83 -2.45
CA ILE A 199 -20.88 21.42 -2.01
C ILE A 199 -19.89 21.26 -0.85
N LYS A 200 -18.73 21.93 -0.90
CA LYS A 200 -17.72 21.87 0.16
C LYS A 200 -18.30 22.37 1.49
N GLU A 201 -19.01 23.49 1.49
CA GLU A 201 -19.65 24.04 2.69
C GLU A 201 -20.80 23.15 3.21
N GLU A 202 -21.60 22.57 2.31
CA GLU A 202 -22.65 21.60 2.70
C GLU A 202 -22.04 20.35 3.36
N ILE A 203 -20.99 19.77 2.78
CA ILE A 203 -20.29 18.62 3.36
C ILE A 203 -19.65 18.97 4.70
N LYS A 204 -19.06 20.16 4.83
CA LYS A 204 -18.52 20.64 6.10
C LYS A 204 -19.60 20.72 7.18
N GLN A 205 -20.80 21.19 6.84
CA GLN A 205 -21.92 21.22 7.76
C GLN A 205 -22.39 19.81 8.15
N ILE A 206 -22.36 18.84 7.22
CA ILE A 206 -22.66 17.44 7.50
C ILE A 206 -21.64 16.85 8.48
N ILE A 207 -20.34 17.04 8.23
CA ILE A 207 -19.26 16.57 9.12
C ILE A 207 -19.42 17.16 10.53
N GLU A 208 -19.70 18.46 10.63
CA GLU A 208 -19.96 19.12 11.92
C GLU A 208 -21.18 18.54 12.64
N ASN A 209 -22.25 18.21 11.91
CA ASN A 209 -23.42 17.56 12.48
C ASN A 209 -23.10 16.14 12.97
N ILE A 210 -22.26 15.39 12.25
CA ILE A 210 -21.78 14.07 12.67
C ILE A 210 -20.95 14.19 13.96
N LYS A 211 -19.96 15.09 14.00
CA LYS A 211 -19.15 15.35 15.21
C LYS A 211 -20.02 15.69 16.42
N LYS A 212 -21.04 16.54 16.24
CA LYS A 212 -22.02 16.89 17.29
C LYS A 212 -22.85 15.69 17.74
N ALA A 213 -23.37 14.90 16.80
CA ALA A 213 -24.16 13.72 17.12
C ALA A 213 -23.33 12.68 17.89
N MET A 214 -22.08 12.45 17.48
CA MET A 214 -21.13 11.60 18.19
C MET A 214 -20.86 12.11 19.60
N THR A 215 -20.52 13.40 19.75
CA THR A 215 -20.26 14.04 21.05
C THR A 215 -21.46 13.93 22.00
N LYS A 216 -22.69 13.97 21.46
CA LYS A 216 -23.91 13.78 22.24
C LYS A 216 -24.15 12.31 22.62
N ARG A 217 -23.78 11.37 21.75
CA ARG A 217 -24.01 9.93 21.94
C ARG A 217 -23.00 9.30 22.91
N ILE A 218 -21.73 9.73 22.88
CA ILE A 218 -20.66 9.15 23.71
C ILE A 218 -21.02 9.09 25.21
N PRO A 219 -21.59 10.15 25.82
CA PRO A 219 -22.04 10.11 27.22
C PRO A 219 -23.07 9.01 27.54
N GLU A 220 -23.91 8.63 26.57
CA GLU A 220 -24.99 7.64 26.72
C GLU A 220 -24.49 6.19 26.63
N ILE A 221 -23.19 5.97 26.35
CA ILE A 221 -22.62 4.62 26.21
C ILE A 221 -22.33 4.04 27.60
N GLU A 222 -23.12 3.05 28.01
CA GLU A 222 -23.09 2.48 29.37
C GLU A 222 -21.83 1.65 29.69
N TRP A 223 -21.19 1.05 28.67
CA TRP A 223 -20.02 0.20 28.88
C TRP A 223 -18.69 0.97 28.99
N LEU A 224 -18.70 2.28 28.76
CA LEU A 224 -17.52 3.14 28.88
C LEU A 224 -17.50 3.82 30.25
N ASP A 225 -16.32 3.91 30.86
CA ASP A 225 -16.09 4.75 32.03
C ASP A 225 -16.01 6.24 31.64
N GLU A 226 -16.11 7.13 32.63
CA GLU A 226 -16.17 8.57 32.41
C GLU A 226 -14.86 9.16 31.85
N GLU A 227 -13.69 8.60 32.20
CA GLU A 227 -12.41 9.06 31.65
C GLU A 227 -12.33 8.72 30.16
N THR A 228 -12.70 7.48 29.79
CA THR A 228 -12.72 7.04 28.39
C THR A 228 -13.74 7.82 27.55
N LYS A 229 -14.91 8.15 28.10
CA LYS A 229 -15.90 9.02 27.43
C LYS A 229 -15.33 10.40 27.13
N GLN A 230 -14.66 11.03 28.09
CA GLN A 230 -14.05 12.35 27.91
C GLN A 230 -12.96 12.31 26.83
N ASN A 231 -12.10 11.29 26.86
CA ASN A 231 -11.05 11.09 25.85
C ASN A 231 -11.65 10.87 24.44
N ALA A 232 -12.72 10.08 24.35
CA ALA A 232 -13.43 9.84 23.09
C ALA A 232 -14.05 11.13 22.52
N ILE A 233 -14.67 11.97 23.35
CA ILE A 233 -15.21 13.27 22.95
C ILE A 233 -14.08 14.18 22.43
N GLU A 234 -12.97 14.26 23.15
CA GLU A 234 -11.83 15.07 22.73
C GLU A 234 -11.25 14.60 21.39
N LYS A 235 -11.15 13.27 21.18
CA LYS A 235 -10.72 12.70 19.91
C LYS A 235 -11.70 13.04 18.78
N THR A 236 -13.00 12.97 19.01
CA THR A 236 -14.03 13.34 18.02
C THR A 236 -13.91 14.80 17.60
N ILE A 237 -13.72 15.72 18.55
CA ILE A 237 -13.60 17.16 18.26
C ILE A 237 -12.30 17.46 17.49
N LYS A 238 -11.23 16.69 17.74
CA LYS A 238 -9.92 16.84 17.07
C LYS A 238 -9.83 16.17 15.69
N ILE A 239 -10.89 15.52 15.19
CA ILE A 239 -10.91 14.94 13.83
C ILE A 239 -10.63 16.06 12.82
N LYS A 240 -9.53 15.93 12.07
CA LYS A 240 -9.18 16.80 10.95
C LYS A 240 -9.98 16.36 9.70
N GLU A 241 -10.59 17.31 9.01
CA GLU A 241 -11.29 17.08 7.75
C GLU A 241 -10.47 17.52 6.52
N ILE A 242 -10.54 16.73 5.45
CA ILE A 242 -10.07 17.08 4.11
C ILE A 242 -11.26 16.89 3.16
N ILE A 243 -11.76 17.97 2.56
CA ILE A 243 -12.99 17.95 1.75
C ILE A 243 -12.65 18.28 0.29
N GLY A 244 -12.85 17.30 -0.59
CA GLY A 244 -12.56 17.43 -2.01
C GLY A 244 -11.06 17.59 -2.26
N TYR A 245 -10.66 18.75 -2.80
CA TYR A 245 -9.26 19.06 -3.09
C TYR A 245 -8.69 20.12 -2.16
N GLN A 246 -7.37 20.03 -1.91
CA GLN A 246 -6.62 21.02 -1.15
C GLN A 246 -6.16 22.18 -2.05
N ASP A 247 -6.09 23.39 -1.52
CA ASP A 247 -5.70 24.60 -2.29
C ASP A 247 -4.30 24.47 -2.91
N GLU A 248 -3.43 23.67 -2.31
CA GLU A 248 -2.11 23.41 -2.86
C GLU A 248 -2.13 22.70 -4.21
N PHE A 249 -3.21 22.00 -4.56
CA PHE A 249 -3.38 21.40 -5.90
C PHE A 249 -3.52 22.48 -6.98
N MET A 250 -3.81 23.73 -6.61
CA MET A 250 -3.82 24.86 -7.54
C MET A 250 -2.47 25.59 -7.59
N ASP A 251 -1.54 25.33 -6.66
CA ASP A 251 -0.20 25.89 -6.67
C ASP A 251 0.69 25.11 -7.65
N THR A 252 0.81 25.69 -8.84
CA THR A 252 1.59 25.10 -9.93
C THR A 252 3.08 24.95 -9.57
N LYS A 253 3.63 25.82 -8.72
CA LYS A 253 5.04 25.70 -8.29
C LYS A 253 5.23 24.50 -7.38
N LYS A 254 4.27 24.24 -6.47
CA LYS A 254 4.29 23.05 -5.62
C LYS A 254 4.18 21.77 -6.44
N ILE A 255 3.30 21.74 -7.44
CA ILE A 255 3.17 20.59 -8.35
C ILE A 255 4.49 20.32 -9.09
N TYR A 256 5.08 21.35 -9.72
CA TYR A 256 6.35 21.16 -10.43
C TYR A 256 7.46 20.68 -9.51
N LYS A 257 7.54 21.21 -8.28
CA LYS A 257 8.51 20.76 -7.29
C LYS A 257 8.27 19.30 -6.88
N LYS A 258 7.00 18.90 -6.65
CA LYS A 258 6.65 17.52 -6.25
C LYS A 258 7.09 16.48 -7.29
N TYR A 259 6.99 16.82 -8.58
CA TYR A 259 7.33 15.91 -9.68
C TYR A 259 8.65 16.28 -10.39
N GLU A 260 9.51 17.09 -9.76
CA GLU A 260 10.73 17.63 -10.41
C GLU A 260 11.73 16.54 -10.84
N LYS A 261 11.68 15.39 -10.16
CA LYS A 261 12.56 14.25 -10.40
C LYS A 261 11.91 13.15 -11.27
N ILE A 262 10.65 13.33 -11.67
CA ILE A 262 9.95 12.44 -12.60
C ILE A 262 10.19 12.93 -14.04
N ASP A 263 10.61 12.02 -14.92
CA ASP A 263 10.76 12.29 -16.35
C ASP A 263 9.87 11.32 -17.14
N ILE A 264 9.11 11.84 -18.10
CA ILE A 264 8.07 11.11 -18.86
C ILE A 264 8.62 10.62 -20.22
N ASN A 265 9.90 10.89 -20.54
CA ASN A 265 10.48 10.55 -21.84
C ASN A 265 10.47 9.04 -22.18
N ASN A 266 10.48 8.17 -21.17
CA ASN A 266 10.46 6.72 -21.33
C ASN A 266 9.53 6.10 -20.30
N TYR A 267 8.61 5.23 -20.75
CA TYR A 267 7.61 4.59 -19.90
C TYR A 267 8.22 3.69 -18.81
N PHE A 268 9.27 2.92 -19.13
CA PHE A 268 9.98 2.11 -18.13
C PHE A 268 10.66 3.00 -17.08
N ASP A 269 11.36 4.05 -17.52
CA ASP A 269 12.05 4.96 -16.61
C ASP A 269 11.06 5.73 -15.73
N LEU A 270 9.92 6.14 -16.27
CA LEU A 270 8.83 6.77 -15.54
C LEU A 270 8.38 5.88 -14.38
N LEU A 271 8.11 4.60 -14.68
CA LEU A 271 7.67 3.66 -13.67
C LEU A 271 8.77 3.40 -12.62
N ILE A 272 10.03 3.22 -13.03
CA ILE A 272 11.14 2.96 -12.09
C ILE A 272 11.32 4.17 -11.16
N LYS A 273 11.32 5.37 -11.75
CA LYS A 273 11.44 6.62 -10.99
C LYS A 273 10.26 6.78 -10.04
N ASP A 274 9.03 6.52 -10.47
CA ASP A 274 7.86 6.56 -9.58
C ASP A 274 8.06 5.67 -8.34
N LYS A 275 8.49 4.41 -8.51
CA LYS A 275 8.72 3.51 -7.37
C LYS A 275 9.81 4.01 -6.42
N VAL A 276 10.94 4.44 -6.96
CA VAL A 276 12.05 5.00 -6.16
C VAL A 276 11.62 6.27 -5.43
N TYR A 277 10.92 7.18 -6.11
CA TYR A 277 10.45 8.45 -5.56
C TYR A 277 9.35 8.31 -4.53
N SER A 278 8.40 7.41 -4.78
CA SER A 278 7.32 7.10 -3.85
C SER A 278 7.89 6.59 -2.54
N PHE A 279 8.87 5.67 -2.60
CA PHE A 279 9.54 5.18 -1.40
C PHE A 279 10.39 6.26 -0.71
N GLU A 280 11.14 7.09 -1.46
CA GLU A 280 11.86 8.25 -0.91
C GLU A 280 10.91 9.17 -0.11
N ASN A 281 9.73 9.48 -0.67
CA ASN A 281 8.75 10.35 -0.04
C ASN A 281 8.19 9.75 1.25
N ILE A 282 7.90 8.44 1.26
CA ILE A 282 7.50 7.71 2.48
C ILE A 282 8.60 7.83 3.53
N LEU A 283 9.85 7.57 3.16
CA LEU A 283 11.01 7.66 4.07
C LEU A 283 11.20 9.08 4.64
N ARG A 284 10.99 10.13 3.84
CA ARG A 284 11.07 11.52 4.30
C ARG A 284 9.91 11.91 5.22
N ALA A 285 8.78 11.24 5.12
CA ALA A 285 7.60 11.51 5.93
C ALA A 285 7.70 10.98 7.37
N PHE A 286 8.60 10.03 7.67
CA PHE A 286 8.73 9.45 9.02
C PHE A 286 8.98 10.47 10.14
N ASN A 287 9.52 11.66 9.83
CA ASN A 287 9.75 12.73 10.81
C ASN A 287 8.79 13.92 10.67
N LYS A 288 7.74 13.79 9.87
CA LYS A 288 6.71 14.82 9.77
C LYS A 288 5.56 14.40 10.69
N ASP A 289 5.13 15.32 11.56
CA ASP A 289 3.93 15.15 12.40
C ASP A 289 2.62 15.09 11.59
N GLU A 290 2.69 15.20 10.27
CA GLU A 290 1.55 15.31 9.38
C GLU A 290 1.75 14.41 8.15
N PHE A 291 0.93 13.38 8.05
CA PHE A 291 0.80 12.59 6.82
C PHE A 291 0.20 13.49 5.73
N GLU A 292 0.91 13.67 4.62
CA GLU A 292 0.36 14.28 3.41
C GLU A 292 -0.66 13.32 2.78
N ILE A 293 -1.89 13.34 3.28
CA ILE A 293 -3.01 12.64 2.64
C ILE A 293 -3.27 13.36 1.33
N THR A 294 -2.81 12.78 0.22
CA THR A 294 -3.16 13.28 -1.11
C THR A 294 -4.58 12.83 -1.41
N ALA A 295 -5.54 13.75 -1.38
CA ALA A 295 -6.86 13.48 -1.92
C ALA A 295 -6.71 13.11 -3.42
N GLN A 296 -7.11 11.90 -3.78
CA GLN A 296 -7.15 11.48 -5.18
C GLN A 296 -8.56 11.70 -5.71
N VAL A 297 -8.67 12.29 -6.90
CA VAL A 297 -9.92 12.26 -7.65
C VAL A 297 -10.05 10.85 -8.22
N SER A 298 -11.01 10.06 -7.72
CA SER A 298 -11.33 8.76 -8.31
C SER A 298 -12.10 8.99 -9.61
N PHE A 299 -11.52 8.56 -10.73
CA PHE A 299 -12.20 8.49 -12.01
C PHE A 299 -12.99 7.17 -12.05
N HIS A 300 -14.32 7.23 -11.98
CA HIS A 300 -15.22 6.11 -12.24
C HIS A 300 -15.92 6.34 -13.58
#